data_AF-A0A1H8V9W4-F1
#
_entry.id   AF-A0A1H8V9W4-F1
#
_cell.length_a   1.000
_cell.length_b   1.000
_cell.length_c   1.000
_cell.angle_alpha   90.00
_cell.angle_beta   90.00
_cell.angle_gamma   90.00
#
_symmetry.space_group_name_H-M   'P 1'
#
loop_
_entity.id
_entity.type
_entity.pdbx_description
1 polymer ?
#
loop_
_entity_poly.entity_id
_entity_poly.type
_entity_poly.pdbx_seq_one_letter_code
_entity_poly.pdbx_strand_id
1 'polypeptide(L)' 'MNAIPLVLAIVAVGLIVTGALLMTSGDFGIAGGLFLSASILIYVRERWT' A
#
# COMPACT_ATOMS: atom_id res chain seq x y z
N MET A 1 -3.89 -5.34 21.93
CA MET A 1 -3.29 -5.20 20.59
C MET A 1 -4.02 -4.09 19.87
N ASN A 2 -3.35 -2.99 19.51
CA ASN A 2 -3.99 -1.94 18.74
C ASN A 2 -4.14 -2.46 17.30
N ALA A 3 -5.38 -2.66 16.83
CA ALA A 3 -5.63 -3.29 15.53
C ALA A 3 -5.32 -2.35 14.35
N ILE A 4 -5.29 -1.04 14.60
CA ILE A 4 -5.13 -0.03 13.56
C ILE A 4 -3.79 -0.18 12.79
N PRO A 5 -2.61 -0.29 13.44
CA PRO A 5 -1.35 -0.49 12.73
C PRO A 5 -1.29 -1.79 11.92
N LEU A 6 -1.99 -2.85 12.39
CA LEU A 6 -2.07 -4.13 11.69
C LEU A 6 -2.92 -4.00 10.42
N VAL A 7 -4.09 -3.38 10.52
CA VAL A 7 -4.98 -3.15 9.37
C VAL A 7 -4.28 -2.31 8.31
N LEU A 8 -3.61 -1.21 8.71
CA LEU A 8 -2.85 -0.37 7.78
C LEU A 8 -1.75 -1.14 7.05
N ALA A 9 -1.04 -2.04 7.76
CA ALA A 9 -0.02 -2.90 7.14
C ALA A 9 -0.63 -3.86 6.11
N ILE A 10 -1.75 -4.51 6.43
CA ILE A 10 -2.43 -5.44 5.51
C ILE A 10 -2.88 -4.72 4.24
N VAL A 11 -3.49 -3.53 4.38
CA VAL A 11 -3.93 -2.74 3.22
C VAL A 11 -2.75 -2.28 2.37
N ALA A 12 -1.66 -1.82 2.98
CA ALA A 12 -0.45 -1.41 2.26
C ALA A 12 0.14 -2.57 1.44
N VAL A 13 0.21 -3.78 2.01
CA VAL A 13 0.65 -4.98 1.29
C VAL A 13 -0.26 -5.30 0.11
N GLY A 14 -1.58 -5.21 0.29
CA GLY A 14 -2.55 -5.41 -0.79
C GLY A 14 -2.35 -4.44 -1.96
N LEU A 15 -2.12 -3.16 -1.67
CA LEU A 15 -1.82 -2.14 -2.69
C LEU A 15 -0.50 -2.42 -3.43
N ILE A 16 0.54 -2.82 -2.71
CA ILE A 16 1.85 -3.18 -3.29
C ILE A 16 1.71 -4.38 -4.25
N VAL A 17 1.03 -5.44 -3.81
CA VAL A 17 0.81 -6.64 -4.64
C VAL A 17 -0.02 -6.30 -5.87
N THR A 18 -1.10 -5.54 -5.70
CA THR A 18 -1.96 -5.13 -6.83
C THR A 18 -1.19 -4.23 -7.81
N GLY A 19 -0.40 -3.28 -7.28
CA GLY A 19 0.47 -2.42 -8.08
C GLY A 19 1.49 -3.21 -8.89
N ALA A 20 2.14 -4.20 -8.26
CA ALA A 20 3.09 -5.09 -8.93
C ALA A 20 2.41 -5.89 -10.06
N LEU A 21 1.20 -6.42 -9.83
CA LEU A 21 0.45 -7.13 -10.87
C LEU A 21 0.09 -6.20 -12.03
N LEU A 22 -0.34 -4.96 -11.77
CA LEU A 22 -0.64 -4.00 -12.84
C LEU A 22 0.59 -3.58 -13.64
N MET A 23 1.79 -3.54 -13.05
CA MET A 23 3.03 -3.34 -13.81
C MET A 23 3.27 -4.48 -14.81
N THR A 24 2.90 -5.72 -14.48
CA THR A 24 3.03 -6.84 -15.43
C THR A 24 2.10 -6.70 -16.63
N SER A 25 0.98 -5.99 -16.46
CA SER A 25 0.03 -5.66 -17.54
C SER A 25 0.42 -4.40 -18.33
N GLY A 26 1.48 -3.68 -17.91
CA GLY A 26 1.91 -2.42 -18.52
C GLY A 26 1.16 -1.17 -18.02
N ASP A 27 0.29 -1.30 -17.02
CA ASP A 27 -0.51 -0.21 -16.45
C ASP A 27 0.26 0.60 -15.39
N PHE A 28 1.36 1.20 -15.80
CA PHE A 28 2.30 1.89 -14.88
C PHE A 28 1.68 3.07 -14.13
N GLY A 29 0.71 3.78 -14.72
CA GLY A 29 0.05 4.91 -14.07
C GLY A 29 -0.74 4.48 -12.83
N ILE A 30 -1.57 3.43 -12.97
CA ILE A 30 -2.37 2.89 -11.86
C ILE A 30 -1.44 2.22 -10.84
N ALA A 31 -0.44 1.48 -11.30
CA ALA A 31 0.57 0.88 -10.42
C ALA A 31 1.29 1.94 -9.56
N GLY A 32 1.74 3.04 -10.17
CA GLY A 32 2.37 4.15 -9.45
C GLY A 32 1.46 4.79 -8.40
N GLY A 33 0.17 4.97 -8.73
CA GLY A 33 -0.83 5.45 -7.78
C GLY A 33 -1.04 4.50 -6.59
N LEU A 34 -1.03 3.19 -6.82
CA LEU A 34 -1.12 2.18 -5.76
C LEU A 34 0.12 2.18 -4.86
N PHE A 35 1.32 2.29 -5.44
CA PHE A 35 2.55 2.40 -4.66
C PHE A 35 2.62 3.68 -3.82
N LEU A 36 2.19 4.82 -4.38
CA LEU A 36 2.07 6.06 -3.61
C LEU A 36 1.10 5.92 -2.45
N SER A 37 -0.07 5.33 -2.71
CA SER A 37 -1.09 5.08 -1.69
C SER A 37 -0.59 4.15 -0.58
N ALA A 38 0.11 3.08 -0.94
CA ALA A 38 0.75 2.18 0.02
C ALA A 38 1.79 2.92 0.88
N SER A 39 2.58 3.79 0.27
CA SER A 39 3.59 4.60 0.96
C SER A 39 2.97 5.55 1.99
N ILE A 40 1.84 6.18 1.65
CA ILE A 40 1.07 7.03 2.57
C ILE A 40 0.54 6.20 3.75
N LEU A 41 -0.03 5.02 3.50
CA LEU A 41 -0.54 4.15 4.56
C LEU A 41 0.56 3.67 5.51
N ILE A 42 1.75 3.34 4.98
CA ILE A 42 2.92 2.99 5.79
C ILE A 42 3.35 4.17 6.65
N TYR A 43 3.42 5.39 6.07
CA TYR A 43 3.74 6.59 6.83
C TYR A 43 2.73 6.86 7.96
N VAL A 44 1.43 6.74 7.68
CA VAL A 44 0.39 6.89 8.70
C VAL A 44 0.52 5.79 9.76
N ARG A 45 0.77 4.54 9.39
CA ARG A 45 1.03 3.48 10.35
C ARG A 45 2.19 3.82 11.29
N GLU A 46 3.32 4.26 10.73
CA GLU A 46 4.54 4.60 11.47
C GLU A 46 4.30 5.74 12.46
N ARG A 47 3.50 6.73 12.06
CA ARG A 47 3.20 7.92 12.87
C ARG A 47 2.29 7.62 14.08
N TRP A 48 1.51 6.54 14.01
CA TRP A 48 0.49 6.17 15.01
C TRP A 48 0.84 4.87 15.78
N THR A 49 2.05 4.34 15.59
CA THR A 49 2.61 3.21 16.35
C THR A 49 3.50 3.72 17.47
#